data_AF-A0A7C4ZWW0-F1
#
_entry.id   AF-A0A7C4ZWW0-F1
#
_cell.length_a   1.000
_cell.length_b   1.000
_cell.length_c   1.000
_cell.angle_alpha   90.00
_cell.angle_beta   90.00
_cell.angle_gamma   90.00
#
_symmetry.space_group_name_H-M   'P 1'
#
loop_
_entity.id
_entity.type
_entity.pdbx_description
1 polymer ?
#
loop_
_entity_poly.entity_id
_entity_poly.type
_entity_poly.pdbx_seq_one_letter_code
_entity_poly.pdbx_strand_id
1 'polypeptide(L)'
;MKNLWGIVILIVVSFLSVACRDSSAAVRLAQADEAHNQDSQMEHNMANDSSHDAEHNDGHEHSGSATHIHATPPESYAKLTNPLTDNAEAAASGKTIFETQCAACHGAQGRGDGPAAAALNPQPANLADRKMLESLSDGYLFWRVSEGGAMAPFNSAMPAWKATLSEEQRWQVISYIRLLGR
;
A
#
# COMPACT_ATOMS: atom_id res chain seq x y z
N MET A 1 24.46 -41.55 -44.77
CA MET A 1 25.12 -40.33 -45.27
C MET A 1 25.17 -39.38 -44.07
N LYS A 2 26.18 -39.46 -43.19
CA LYS A 2 27.54 -38.87 -43.32
C LYS A 2 27.54 -37.34 -43.40
N ASN A 3 27.29 -36.73 -42.25
CA ASN A 3 28.04 -35.63 -41.60
C ASN A 3 28.71 -34.58 -42.51
N LEU A 4 28.23 -33.33 -42.44
CA LEU A 4 28.95 -32.06 -42.62
C LEU A 4 27.97 -30.92 -42.23
N TRP A 5 28.30 -29.82 -41.56
CA TRP A 5 29.56 -29.30 -41.01
C TRP A 5 29.47 -29.07 -39.47
N GLY A 6 30.62 -28.85 -38.82
CA GLY A 6 30.80 -27.93 -37.69
C GLY A 6 31.90 -26.92 -38.05
N ILE A 7 32.41 -26.11 -37.10
CA ILE A 7 33.34 -24.95 -37.33
C ILE A 7 32.53 -23.73 -37.83
N VAL A 8 32.55 -22.53 -37.22
CA VAL A 8 33.64 -21.79 -36.57
C VAL A 8 33.32 -21.37 -35.12
N ILE A 9 34.37 -21.37 -34.28
CA ILE A 9 34.43 -20.94 -32.88
C ILE A 9 35.14 -19.56 -32.81
N LEU A 10 34.93 -18.77 -31.74
CA LEU A 10 35.63 -17.53 -31.32
C LEU A 10 35.30 -16.18 -32.01
N ILE A 11 34.51 -15.36 -31.30
CA ILE A 11 34.78 -13.94 -31.02
C ILE A 11 34.37 -13.72 -29.53
N VAL A 12 35.24 -13.95 -28.55
CA VAL A 12 36.17 -12.94 -27.97
C VAL A 12 35.40 -11.66 -27.61
N VAL A 13 34.71 -11.61 -26.45
CA VAL A 13 35.23 -11.11 -25.16
C VAL A 13 35.90 -9.73 -25.27
N SER A 14 35.39 -8.78 -24.45
CA SER A 14 35.96 -7.44 -24.11
C SER A 14 35.26 -6.21 -24.71
N PHE A 15 34.17 -5.79 -24.07
CA PHE A 15 33.92 -4.35 -23.84
C PHE A 15 33.57 -4.13 -22.37
N LEU A 16 34.59 -4.35 -21.54
CA LEU A 16 34.64 -3.82 -20.17
C LEU A 16 34.84 -2.29 -20.25
N SER A 17 34.47 -1.57 -19.19
CA SER A 17 34.81 -0.15 -18.97
C SER A 17 33.99 0.91 -19.73
N VAL A 18 32.68 1.00 -19.44
CA VAL A 18 32.09 2.34 -19.25
C VAL A 18 32.33 2.71 -17.79
N ALA A 19 33.22 3.69 -17.57
CA ALA A 19 33.64 4.08 -16.24
C ALA A 19 32.52 4.80 -15.47
N CYS A 20 32.37 4.47 -14.18
CA CYS A 20 31.71 5.36 -13.23
C CYS A 20 32.44 6.71 -13.22
N ARG A 21 31.77 7.78 -13.64
CA ARG A 21 32.23 9.14 -13.36
C ARG A 21 31.76 9.50 -11.95
N ASP A 22 32.68 9.38 -11.00
CA ASP A 22 32.56 9.95 -9.68
C ASP A 22 32.31 11.47 -9.79
N SER A 23 31.32 11.98 -9.05
CA SER A 23 31.01 13.41 -8.92
C SER A 23 30.95 13.81 -7.43
N SER A 24 31.92 13.32 -6.66
CA SER A 24 32.18 13.74 -5.28
C SER A 24 32.82 15.14 -5.23
N ALA A 25 31.99 16.17 -5.40
CA ALA A 25 32.25 17.53 -4.94
C ALA A 25 31.11 17.91 -3.99
N ALA A 26 31.37 18.10 -2.68
CA ALA A 26 31.69 19.42 -2.13
C ALA A 26 30.73 20.50 -2.67
N VAL A 27 29.86 21.11 -1.86
CA VAL A 27 30.23 21.90 -0.68
C VAL A 27 29.20 21.77 0.45
N ARG A 28 29.67 21.70 1.70
CA ARG A 28 28.86 22.02 2.90
C ARG A 28 29.17 23.45 3.36
N LEU A 29 28.12 24.26 3.47
CA LEU A 29 27.99 25.48 4.27
C LEU A 29 26.50 25.48 4.67
N ALA A 30 26.07 25.28 5.92
CA ALA A 30 26.54 25.82 7.20
C ALA A 30 26.33 27.33 7.30
N GLN A 31 25.06 27.71 7.56
CA GLN A 31 24.69 28.95 8.24
C GLN A 31 23.37 28.70 8.97
N ALA A 32 23.42 28.83 10.29
CA ALA A 32 22.26 29.01 11.15
C ALA A 32 22.22 30.49 11.53
N ASP A 33 21.04 31.06 11.74
CA ASP A 33 20.89 32.30 12.50
C ASP A 33 19.49 32.36 13.13
N GLU A 34 19.50 32.29 14.46
CA GLU A 34 18.66 32.95 15.46
C GLU A 34 17.12 32.94 15.48
N ALA A 35 16.65 32.88 16.72
CA ALA A 35 15.24 32.87 17.12
C ALA A 35 14.85 34.15 17.86
N HIS A 36 13.61 34.60 17.68
CA HIS A 36 12.87 35.40 18.66
C HIS A 36 11.41 34.88 18.66
N ASN A 37 10.88 34.29 19.74
CA ASN A 37 10.63 34.79 21.09
C ASN A 37 9.23 35.42 21.25
N GLN A 38 8.36 34.66 21.91
CA GLN A 38 7.32 35.03 22.89
C GLN A 38 6.61 36.40 22.76
N ASP A 39 5.27 36.42 22.90
CA ASP A 39 4.63 36.62 24.23
C ASP A 39 3.07 36.54 24.16
N SER A 40 2.44 36.64 25.33
CA SER A 40 1.03 36.95 25.64
C SER A 40 -0.01 35.81 25.62
N GLN A 41 -0.09 35.16 26.80
CA GLN A 41 -1.34 34.60 27.32
C GLN A 41 -2.31 35.71 27.75
N MET A 42 -3.63 35.47 27.68
CA MET A 42 -4.71 36.02 28.53
C MET A 42 -6.07 35.51 27.98
N GLU A 43 -7.14 35.24 28.74
CA GLU A 43 -7.30 34.74 30.12
C GLU A 43 -8.80 34.36 30.34
N HIS A 44 -9.08 33.43 31.26
CA HIS A 44 -10.33 33.20 32.03
C HIS A 44 -11.74 33.09 31.41
N ASN A 45 -12.42 31.96 31.70
CA ASN A 45 -13.67 31.84 32.53
C ASN A 45 -14.23 30.40 32.39
N MET A 46 -14.19 29.51 33.38
CA MET A 46 -14.99 29.40 34.62
C MET A 46 -16.51 29.10 34.47
N ALA A 47 -16.82 27.80 34.65
CA ALA A 47 -17.88 27.23 35.51
C ALA A 47 -19.35 27.05 35.05
N ASN A 48 -19.95 26.00 35.64
CA ASN A 48 -21.36 25.52 35.61
C ASN A 48 -21.81 24.81 34.31
N ASP A 49 -22.65 23.76 34.32
CA ASP A 49 -23.52 23.18 35.36
C ASP A 49 -23.57 21.62 35.24
N SER A 50 -24.20 20.96 36.22
CA SER A 50 -24.30 19.50 36.39
C SER A 50 -25.57 18.88 35.77
N SER A 51 -25.69 17.55 35.93
CA SER A 51 -26.92 16.74 36.03
C SER A 51 -27.66 16.23 34.76
N HIS A 52 -27.48 14.91 34.57
CA HIS A 52 -28.51 13.88 34.39
C HIS A 52 -29.16 13.59 33.00
N ASP A 53 -28.81 12.39 32.52
CA ASP A 53 -29.68 11.30 32.04
C ASP A 53 -30.39 11.39 30.68
N ALA A 54 -29.85 10.67 29.69
CA ALA A 54 -30.56 9.58 29.01
C ALA A 54 -29.57 8.67 28.24
N GLU A 55 -29.71 7.36 28.39
CA GLU A 55 -28.86 6.35 27.72
C GLU A 55 -29.20 6.20 26.23
N HIS A 56 -28.19 6.23 25.36
CA HIS A 56 -28.19 5.41 24.15
C HIS A 56 -26.85 4.66 24.03
N ASN A 57 -26.91 3.36 24.30
CA ASN A 57 -25.80 2.42 24.17
C ASN A 57 -25.79 1.81 22.77
N ASP A 58 -25.05 2.42 21.85
CA ASP A 58 -24.60 1.80 20.60
C ASP A 58 -23.07 1.81 20.58
N GLY A 59 -22.47 0.66 20.89
CA GLY A 59 -21.04 0.53 21.20
C GLY A 59 -20.10 1.03 20.11
N HIS A 60 -19.57 2.25 20.29
CA HIS A 60 -18.38 2.71 19.57
C HIS A 60 -17.12 2.26 20.31
N GLU A 61 -16.53 1.16 19.86
CA GLU A 61 -15.18 0.75 20.27
C GLU A 61 -14.14 1.75 19.73
N HIS A 62 -13.82 2.77 20.53
CA HIS A 62 -12.68 3.65 20.30
C HIS A 62 -11.36 2.91 20.54
N SER A 63 -10.91 2.12 19.57
CA SER A 63 -9.55 1.59 19.55
C SER A 63 -8.59 2.60 18.91
N GLY A 64 -7.77 3.24 19.74
CA GLY A 64 -6.80 4.25 19.33
C GLY A 64 -5.60 3.67 18.58
N SER A 65 -5.75 3.48 17.27
CA SER A 65 -4.67 3.37 16.29
C SER A 65 -5.23 3.82 14.94
N ALA A 66 -4.51 4.67 14.20
CA ALA A 66 -4.98 5.41 13.02
C ALA A 66 -6.00 4.60 12.18
N THR A 67 -7.28 4.95 12.29
CA THR A 67 -8.39 4.02 12.06
C THR A 67 -8.56 3.66 10.59
N HIS A 68 -8.03 2.50 10.19
CA HIS A 68 -8.34 1.90 8.90
C HIS A 68 -9.83 1.53 8.83
N ILE A 69 -10.58 2.22 7.98
CA ILE A 69 -12.01 2.01 7.81
C ILE A 69 -12.24 0.70 7.04
N HIS A 70 -12.84 -0.30 7.71
CA HIS A 70 -13.26 -1.56 7.11
C HIS A 70 -14.78 -1.55 6.89
N ALA A 71 -15.20 -0.83 5.84
CA ALA A 71 -16.62 -0.72 5.50
C ALA A 71 -17.17 -2.03 4.94
N THR A 72 -18.43 -2.35 5.25
CA THR A 72 -19.14 -3.50 4.67
C THR A 72 -19.19 -3.39 3.14
N PRO A 73 -18.73 -4.38 2.37
CA PRO A 73 -18.78 -4.34 0.92
C PRO A 73 -20.23 -4.38 0.39
N PRO A 74 -20.52 -3.74 -0.76
CA PRO A 74 -21.82 -3.87 -1.43
C PRO A 74 -22.17 -5.34 -1.74
N GLU A 75 -23.46 -5.68 -1.86
CA GLU A 75 -23.88 -7.08 -2.04
C GLU A 75 -23.25 -7.75 -3.27
N SER A 76 -23.03 -7.01 -4.36
CA SER A 76 -22.35 -7.47 -5.58
C SER A 76 -20.93 -8.00 -5.34
N TYR A 77 -20.31 -7.60 -4.23
CA TYR A 77 -18.96 -7.97 -3.83
C TYR A 77 -18.94 -8.85 -2.58
N ALA A 78 -19.87 -8.65 -1.65
CA ALA A 78 -19.87 -9.28 -0.32
C ALA A 78 -19.83 -10.82 -0.32
N LYS A 79 -20.38 -11.45 -1.36
CA LYS A 79 -20.46 -12.92 -1.51
C LYS A 79 -19.35 -13.52 -2.38
N LEU A 80 -18.41 -12.71 -2.89
CA LEU A 80 -17.31 -13.19 -3.71
C LEU A 80 -16.22 -13.88 -2.86
N THR A 81 -15.73 -15.01 -3.35
CA THR A 81 -14.59 -15.75 -2.82
C THR A 81 -13.50 -15.82 -3.87
N ASN A 82 -12.23 -15.90 -3.47
CA ASN A 82 -11.13 -15.95 -4.42
C ASN A 82 -11.04 -17.33 -5.12
N PRO A 83 -11.28 -17.45 -6.44
CA PRO A 83 -11.20 -18.72 -7.16
C PRO A 83 -9.75 -19.21 -7.35
N LEU A 84 -8.76 -18.37 -7.04
CA LEU A 84 -7.32 -18.66 -7.14
C LEU A 84 -6.68 -18.89 -5.76
N THR A 85 -7.48 -19.27 -4.76
CA THR A 85 -6.99 -19.63 -3.42
C THR A 85 -6.01 -20.80 -3.50
N ASP A 86 -4.89 -20.68 -2.77
CA ASP A 86 -3.77 -21.63 -2.72
C ASP A 86 -3.15 -22.02 -4.09
N ASN A 87 -3.36 -21.20 -5.13
CA ASN A 87 -2.69 -21.30 -6.42
C ASN A 87 -1.38 -20.49 -6.43
N ALA A 88 -0.24 -21.18 -6.51
CA ALA A 88 1.08 -20.57 -6.41
C ALA A 88 1.45 -19.73 -7.65
N GLU A 89 1.09 -20.20 -8.84
CA GLU A 89 1.32 -19.53 -10.12
C GLU A 89 0.51 -18.23 -10.23
N ALA A 90 -0.73 -18.24 -9.72
CA ALA A 90 -1.59 -17.06 -9.60
C ALA A 90 -0.99 -16.04 -8.62
N ALA A 91 -0.48 -16.50 -7.47
CA ALA A 91 0.18 -15.62 -6.52
C ALA A 91 1.52 -15.05 -7.06
N ALA A 92 2.29 -15.81 -7.84
CA ALA A 92 3.49 -15.31 -8.53
C ALA A 92 3.16 -14.26 -9.61
N SER A 93 2.07 -14.46 -10.36
CA SER A 93 1.54 -13.48 -11.31
C SER A 93 1.07 -12.21 -10.57
N GLY A 94 0.35 -12.39 -9.46
CA GLY A 94 -0.10 -11.32 -8.57
C GLY A 94 1.04 -10.49 -7.97
N LYS A 95 2.14 -11.13 -7.59
CA LYS A 95 3.36 -10.46 -7.12
C LYS A 95 3.90 -9.50 -8.18
N THR A 96 4.00 -9.95 -9.43
CA THR A 96 4.52 -9.14 -10.55
C THR A 96 3.65 -7.91 -10.78
N ILE A 97 2.33 -8.07 -10.71
CA ILE A 97 1.38 -6.95 -10.81
C ILE A 97 1.53 -6.01 -9.60
N PHE A 98 1.62 -6.54 -8.38
CA PHE A 98 1.76 -5.78 -7.15
C PHE A 98 3.05 -4.93 -7.13
N GLU A 99 4.18 -5.50 -7.52
CA GLU A 99 5.47 -4.79 -7.62
C GLU A 99 5.41 -3.64 -8.64
N THR A 100 4.65 -3.80 -9.73
CA THR A 100 4.51 -2.79 -10.78
C THR A 100 3.49 -1.70 -10.44
N GLN A 101 2.37 -2.05 -9.79
CA GLN A 101 1.19 -1.20 -9.67
C GLN A 101 0.87 -0.74 -8.23
N CYS A 102 1.28 -1.51 -7.22
CA CYS A 102 0.86 -1.31 -5.83
C CYS A 102 2.02 -0.89 -4.90
N ALA A 103 3.22 -1.41 -5.14
CA ALA A 103 4.38 -1.22 -4.27
C ALA A 103 4.88 0.23 -4.16
N ALA A 104 4.57 1.10 -5.13
CA ALA A 104 4.86 2.54 -5.05
C ALA A 104 4.19 3.22 -3.83
N CYS A 105 3.03 2.71 -3.41
CA CYS A 105 2.29 3.20 -2.24
C CYS A 105 2.36 2.21 -1.07
N HIS A 106 2.11 0.92 -1.30
CA HIS A 106 2.08 -0.09 -0.23
C HIS A 106 3.47 -0.62 0.18
N GLY A 107 4.53 -0.26 -0.55
CA GLY A 107 5.88 -0.79 -0.32
C GLY A 107 6.06 -2.22 -0.86
N ALA A 108 7.29 -2.64 -1.12
CA ALA A 108 7.59 -3.96 -1.69
C ALA A 108 7.21 -5.14 -0.77
N GLN A 109 7.10 -4.89 0.54
CA GLN A 109 6.65 -5.86 1.55
C GLN A 109 5.18 -5.63 1.97
N GLY A 110 4.46 -4.73 1.30
CA GLY A 110 3.07 -4.41 1.61
C GLY A 110 2.83 -3.62 2.90
N ARG A 111 3.87 -3.09 3.56
CA ARG A 111 3.77 -2.48 4.89
C ARG A 111 3.10 -1.11 4.95
N GLY A 112 2.69 -0.56 3.81
CA GLY A 112 2.20 0.82 3.71
C GLY A 112 3.32 1.86 3.68
N ASP A 113 4.56 1.43 3.44
CA ASP A 113 5.80 2.21 3.51
C ASP A 113 6.43 2.49 2.13
N GLY A 114 5.63 2.47 1.06
CA GLY A 114 6.09 2.77 -0.30
C GLY A 114 6.60 4.22 -0.44
N PRO A 115 7.42 4.52 -1.45
CA PRO A 115 8.01 5.86 -1.63
C PRO A 115 6.98 7.00 -1.74
N ALA A 116 5.74 6.72 -2.17
CA ALA A 116 4.66 7.71 -2.19
C ALA A 116 3.91 7.84 -0.85
N ALA A 117 3.99 6.85 0.05
CA ALA A 117 3.11 6.73 1.22
C ALA A 117 3.12 7.93 2.17
N ALA A 118 4.29 8.55 2.36
CA ALA A 118 4.45 9.72 3.23
C ALA A 118 3.67 10.97 2.72
N ALA A 119 3.30 11.01 1.44
CA ALA A 119 2.52 12.10 0.84
C ALA A 119 1.01 11.79 0.76
N LEU A 120 0.55 10.63 1.25
CA LEU A 120 -0.84 10.19 1.14
C LEU A 120 -1.58 10.30 2.47
N ASN A 121 -2.81 10.81 2.41
CA ASN A 121 -3.74 10.86 3.53
C ASN A 121 -5.10 10.28 3.09
N PRO A 122 -5.64 9.24 3.75
CA PRO A 122 -4.96 8.40 4.74
C PRO A 122 -3.74 7.67 4.14
N GLN A 123 -2.80 7.27 5.00
CA GLN A 123 -1.67 6.45 4.58
C GLN A 123 -2.15 5.07 4.07
N PRO A 124 -1.42 4.44 3.13
CA PRO A 124 -1.75 3.10 2.64
C PRO A 124 -1.74 2.07 3.79
N ALA A 125 -2.69 1.15 3.78
CA ALA A 125 -2.79 0.12 4.82
C ALA A 125 -1.58 -0.83 4.79
N ASN A 126 -1.19 -1.29 5.99
CA ASN A 126 -0.18 -2.34 6.19
C ASN A 126 -0.76 -3.72 5.84
N LEU A 127 -0.61 -4.13 4.59
CA LEU A 127 -0.99 -5.44 4.05
C LEU A 127 -0.08 -6.60 4.56
N ALA A 128 0.94 -6.33 5.37
CA ALA A 128 1.68 -7.37 6.09
C ALA A 128 1.11 -7.63 7.50
N ASP A 129 0.10 -6.88 7.95
CA ASP A 129 -0.63 -7.20 9.18
C ASP A 129 -1.56 -8.42 8.94
N ARG A 130 -1.07 -9.59 9.38
CA ARG A 130 -1.80 -10.86 9.50
C ARG A 130 -3.23 -10.67 10.00
N LYS A 131 -3.38 -10.07 11.18
CA LYS A 131 -4.66 -10.01 11.92
C LYS A 131 -5.64 -9.12 11.19
N MET A 132 -5.16 -8.00 10.64
CA MET A 132 -5.96 -7.14 9.76
C MET A 132 -6.42 -7.91 8.53
N LEU A 133 -5.51 -8.53 7.77
CA LEU A 133 -5.89 -9.25 6.54
C LEU A 133 -6.84 -10.42 6.82
N GLU A 134 -6.60 -11.24 7.84
CA GLU A 134 -7.46 -12.37 8.20
C GLU A 134 -8.89 -11.93 8.57
N SER A 135 -9.07 -10.70 9.07
CA SER A 135 -10.39 -10.13 9.35
C SER A 135 -11.17 -9.68 8.11
N LEU A 136 -10.50 -9.52 6.96
CA LEU A 136 -11.11 -9.04 5.72
C LEU A 136 -11.54 -10.22 4.82
N SER A 137 -12.75 -10.15 4.28
CA SER A 137 -13.21 -11.12 3.27
C SER A 137 -12.55 -10.91 1.91
N ASP A 138 -12.47 -11.97 1.10
CA ASP A 138 -11.98 -11.88 -0.28
C ASP A 138 -12.81 -10.90 -1.12
N GLY A 139 -14.13 -10.91 -0.95
CA GLY A 139 -15.04 -9.95 -1.58
C GLY A 139 -14.76 -8.49 -1.19
N TYR A 140 -14.38 -8.22 0.06
CA TYR A 140 -13.92 -6.89 0.47
C TYR A 140 -12.60 -6.51 -0.23
N LEU A 141 -11.60 -7.39 -0.24
CA LEU A 141 -10.33 -7.12 -0.92
C LEU A 141 -10.52 -6.90 -2.42
N PHE A 142 -11.37 -7.70 -3.07
CA PHE A 142 -11.70 -7.56 -4.49
C PHE A 142 -12.46 -6.27 -4.79
N TRP A 143 -13.38 -5.86 -3.91
CA TRP A 143 -14.02 -4.55 -4.01
C TRP A 143 -12.99 -3.41 -3.89
N ARG A 144 -12.09 -3.45 -2.90
CA ARG A 144 -11.04 -2.43 -2.70
C ARG A 144 -10.09 -2.32 -3.89
N VAL A 145 -9.67 -3.45 -4.48
CA VAL A 145 -8.84 -3.41 -5.69
C VAL A 145 -9.65 -2.93 -6.90
N SER A 146 -10.90 -3.36 -7.06
CA SER A 146 -11.72 -3.02 -8.23
C SER A 146 -12.11 -1.54 -8.27
N GLU A 147 -12.62 -1.00 -7.17
CA GLU A 147 -13.14 0.38 -7.05
C GLU A 147 -12.13 1.39 -6.48
N GLY A 148 -11.02 0.92 -5.91
CA GLY A 148 -10.01 1.76 -5.28
C GLY A 148 -10.46 2.33 -3.94
N GLY A 149 -10.24 3.64 -3.74
CA GLY A 149 -10.58 4.34 -2.51
C GLY A 149 -10.94 5.82 -2.65
N ALA A 150 -11.05 6.36 -3.87
CA ALA A 150 -11.30 7.79 -4.09
C ALA A 150 -12.65 8.30 -3.54
N MET A 151 -13.62 7.40 -3.36
CA MET A 151 -14.96 7.72 -2.85
C MET A 151 -15.11 7.38 -1.37
N ALA A 152 -16.15 7.94 -0.74
CA ALA A 152 -16.55 7.57 0.60
C ALA A 152 -16.83 6.05 0.72
N PRO A 153 -16.51 5.43 1.88
CA PRO A 153 -16.00 6.06 3.10
C PRO A 153 -14.46 6.18 3.13
N PHE A 154 -13.74 5.72 2.12
CA PHE A 154 -12.27 5.59 2.18
C PHE A 154 -11.52 6.89 1.91
N ASN A 155 -12.02 7.73 1.00
CA ASN A 155 -11.49 9.06 0.66
C ASN A 155 -9.95 9.07 0.52
N SER A 156 -9.40 8.06 -0.17
CA SER A 156 -7.96 7.81 -0.29
C SER A 156 -7.50 7.83 -1.74
N ALA A 157 -6.20 8.04 -1.94
CA ALA A 157 -5.57 8.11 -3.26
C ALA A 157 -5.47 6.77 -4.01
N MET A 158 -6.07 5.68 -3.51
CA MET A 158 -6.01 4.38 -4.17
C MET A 158 -6.86 4.39 -5.45
N PRO A 159 -6.26 4.17 -6.64
CA PRO A 159 -6.99 4.19 -7.90
C PRO A 159 -7.86 2.93 -8.07
N ALA A 160 -8.90 3.04 -8.90
CA ALA A 160 -9.76 1.92 -9.28
C ALA A 160 -9.10 1.06 -10.35
N TRP A 161 -8.74 -0.19 -10.04
CA TRP A 161 -8.01 -1.05 -10.99
C TRP A 161 -8.90 -1.79 -11.98
N LYS A 162 -10.23 -1.79 -11.81
CA LYS A 162 -11.14 -2.55 -12.70
C LYS A 162 -11.14 -2.10 -14.16
N ALA A 163 -10.63 -0.91 -14.47
CA ALA A 163 -10.47 -0.39 -15.83
C ALA A 163 -9.13 -0.79 -16.51
N THR A 164 -8.16 -1.29 -15.73
CA THR A 164 -6.78 -1.56 -16.19
C THR A 164 -6.39 -3.02 -16.03
N LEU A 165 -6.86 -3.68 -14.95
CA LEU A 165 -6.61 -5.08 -14.65
C LEU A 165 -7.87 -5.91 -14.94
N SER A 166 -7.70 -7.06 -15.58
CA SER A 166 -8.77 -8.06 -15.72
C SER A 166 -9.24 -8.57 -14.36
N GLU A 167 -10.42 -9.21 -14.31
CA GLU A 167 -10.90 -9.84 -13.07
C GLU A 167 -9.92 -10.88 -12.53
N GLU A 168 -9.39 -11.74 -13.40
CA GLU A 168 -8.37 -12.72 -13.03
C GLU A 168 -7.12 -12.05 -12.45
N GLN A 169 -6.62 -10.97 -13.06
CA GLN A 169 -5.47 -10.22 -12.56
C GLN A 169 -5.73 -9.60 -11.18
N ARG A 170 -6.95 -9.15 -10.89
CA ARG A 170 -7.32 -8.67 -9.55
C ARG A 170 -7.33 -9.81 -8.53
N TRP A 171 -7.83 -10.99 -8.89
CA TRP A 171 -7.75 -12.20 -8.05
C TRP A 171 -6.31 -12.70 -7.83
N GLN A 172 -5.45 -12.64 -8.85
CA GLN A 172 -4.03 -12.95 -8.75
C GLN A 172 -3.34 -12.03 -7.73
N VAL A 173 -3.56 -10.71 -7.81
CA VAL A 173 -3.04 -9.73 -6.83
C VAL A 173 -3.53 -10.03 -5.41
N ILE A 174 -4.81 -10.39 -5.23
CA ILE A 174 -5.35 -10.74 -3.90
C ILE A 174 -4.73 -12.02 -3.36
N SER A 175 -4.49 -13.01 -4.22
CA SER A 175 -3.78 -14.24 -3.86
C SER A 175 -2.36 -13.94 -3.36
N TYR A 176 -1.67 -12.97 -3.96
CA TYR A 176 -0.38 -12.48 -3.46
C TYR A 176 -0.50 -11.70 -2.13
N ILE A 177 -1.48 -10.80 -1.99
CA ILE A 177 -1.73 -10.06 -0.75
C ILE A 177 -1.98 -11.03 0.42
N ARG A 178 -2.71 -12.12 0.18
CA ARG A 178 -2.93 -13.21 1.16
C ARG A 178 -1.65 -13.97 1.56
N LEU A 179 -0.52 -13.78 0.87
CA LEU A 179 0.79 -14.30 1.28
C LEU A 179 1.61 -13.28 2.07
N LEU A 180 1.42 -11.96 1.85
CA LEU A 180 2.17 -10.90 2.55
C LEU A 180 1.95 -10.91 4.06
N GLY A 181 0.74 -11.30 4.50
CA GLY A 181 0.41 -11.44 5.91
C GLY A 181 0.75 -12.79 6.55
N ARG A 182 1.32 -13.79 5.84
CA ARG A 182 1.53 -15.16 6.36
C ARG A 182 2.71 -15.33 7.34
#